data_AF-A0A7X9XRS8-F1
#
_entry.id   AF-A0A7X9XRS8-F1
#
_cell.length_a   1.000
_cell.length_b   1.000
_cell.length_c   1.000
_cell.angle_alpha   90.00
_cell.angle_beta   90.00
_cell.angle_gamma   90.00
#
_symmetry.space_group_name_H-M   'P 1'
#
loop_
_entity.id
_entity.type
_entity.pdbx_description
1 polymer ?
#
loop_
_entity_poly.entity_id
_entity_poly.type
_entity_poly.pdbx_seq_one_letter_code
_entity_poly.pdbx_strand_id
1 'polypeptide(L)'
;MNLIKIIFLLPIIAIFYKDSIKKMNNLYGYYLIVSDFRISTSKVMISIFTSIFISIDLAIALGLLVSTTRNISCILGIILELFYLIIMLKNYDKGFENGCNCYIINTTNKEIRLIDILKIIGVIFVFICILII
;
A
#
# COMPACT_ATOMS: atom_id res chain seq x y z
N MET A 1 0.84 11.93 23.91
CA MET A 1 0.34 11.63 22.55
C MET A 1 -1.13 11.99 22.52
N ASN A 2 -1.56 12.94 21.68
CA ASN A 2 -2.96 13.41 21.68
C ASN A 2 -3.91 12.26 21.34
N LEU A 3 -5.04 12.15 22.05
CA LEU A 3 -6.03 11.10 21.87
C LEU A 3 -6.52 11.02 20.40
N ILE A 4 -6.64 12.18 19.76
CA ILE A 4 -7.00 12.34 18.35
C ILE A 4 -5.99 11.62 17.44
N LYS A 5 -4.68 11.78 17.68
CA LYS A 5 -3.66 11.08 16.88
C LYS A 5 -3.80 9.56 16.99
N ILE A 6 -4.09 9.04 18.17
CA ILE A 6 -4.22 7.60 18.41
C ILE A 6 -5.39 7.02 17.61
N ILE A 7 -6.52 7.74 17.56
CA ILE A 7 -7.71 7.34 16.79
C ILE A 7 -7.41 7.20 15.30
N PHE A 8 -6.59 8.10 14.72
CA PHE A 8 -6.19 8.00 13.31
C PHE A 8 -5.06 6.97 13.08
N LEU A 9 -4.15 6.82 14.05
CA LEU A 9 -2.95 5.99 13.92
C LEU A 9 -3.28 4.48 13.96
N LEU A 10 -4.13 4.05 14.89
CA LEU A 10 -4.44 2.63 15.09
C LEU A 10 -5.06 1.95 13.86
N PRO A 11 -6.06 2.53 13.18
CA PRO A 11 -6.62 1.95 11.96
C PRO A 11 -5.58 1.80 10.84
N ILE A 12 -4.73 2.81 10.63
CA ILE A 12 -3.69 2.78 9.59
C ILE A 12 -2.66 1.68 9.88
N ILE A 13 -2.20 1.56 11.12
CA ILE A 13 -1.28 0.49 11.51
C ILE A 13 -1.91 -0.88 11.24
N ALA A 14 -3.16 -1.08 11.66
CA ALA A 14 -3.87 -2.34 11.46
C ALA A 14 -4.03 -2.68 9.97
N ILE A 15 -4.31 -1.67 9.13
CA ILE A 15 -4.42 -1.80 7.68
C ILE A 15 -3.10 -2.26 7.07
N PHE A 16 -2.00 -1.52 7.29
CA PHE A 16 -0.70 -1.81 6.69
C PHE A 16 -0.11 -3.13 7.20
N TYR A 17 -0.30 -3.43 8.48
CA TYR A 17 0.13 -4.70 9.06
C TYR A 17 -0.62 -5.89 8.45
N LYS A 18 -1.96 -5.80 8.38
CA LYS A 18 -2.80 -6.84 7.78
C LYS A 18 -2.47 -7.03 6.30
N ASP A 19 -2.17 -5.95 5.59
CA ASP A 19 -1.79 -6.03 4.18
C ASP A 19 -0.43 -6.70 3.98
N SER A 20 0.57 -6.32 4.79
CA SER A 20 1.90 -6.95 4.78
C SER A 20 1.79 -8.46 4.95
N ILE A 21 1.01 -8.91 5.94
CA ILE A 21 0.78 -10.35 6.20
C ILE A 21 0.10 -11.02 5.00
N LYS A 22 -0.91 -10.39 4.40
CA LYS A 22 -1.59 -10.95 3.21
C LYS A 22 -0.62 -11.09 2.04
N LYS A 23 0.20 -10.07 1.76
CA LYS A 23 1.20 -10.10 0.69
C LYS A 23 2.26 -11.17 0.95
N MET A 24 2.69 -11.37 2.21
CA MET A 24 3.60 -12.45 2.58
C MET A 24 2.97 -13.84 2.42
N ASN A 25 1.72 -14.02 2.84
CA ASN A 25 1.02 -15.30 2.72
C ASN A 25 0.70 -15.67 1.26
N ASN A 26 0.55 -14.68 0.37
CA ASN A 26 0.32 -14.88 -1.06
C ASN A 26 1.40 -14.21 -1.92
N LEU A 27 2.65 -14.56 -1.65
CA LEU A 27 3.82 -13.93 -2.25
C LEU A 27 3.87 -14.10 -3.78
N TYR A 28 3.47 -15.27 -4.28
CA TYR A 28 3.39 -15.53 -5.72
C TYR A 28 2.29 -14.70 -6.41
N GLY A 29 1.10 -14.60 -5.80
CA GLY A 29 0.03 -13.74 -6.33
C GLY A 29 0.45 -12.27 -6.36
N TYR A 30 1.12 -11.79 -5.30
CA TYR A 30 1.61 -10.42 -5.27
C TYR A 30 2.73 -10.16 -6.30
N TYR A 31 3.64 -11.13 -6.50
CA TYR A 31 4.65 -11.07 -7.56
C TYR A 31 4.02 -10.88 -8.95
N LEU A 32 2.94 -11.61 -9.25
CA LEU A 32 2.25 -11.49 -10.55
C LEU A 32 1.64 -10.10 -10.73
N ILE A 33 1.03 -9.53 -9.69
CA ILE A 33 0.52 -8.15 -9.73
C ILE A 33 1.64 -7.14 -9.97
N VAL A 34 2.78 -7.30 -9.27
CA VAL A 34 3.95 -6.42 -9.48
C VAL A 34 4.50 -6.57 -10.89
N SER A 35 4.40 -7.76 -11.49
CA SER A 35 4.74 -7.97 -12.90
C SER A 35 3.79 -7.23 -13.85
N ASP A 36 2.49 -7.18 -13.51
CA ASP A 36 1.48 -6.46 -14.29
C ASP A 36 1.67 -4.93 -14.26
N PHE A 37 2.40 -4.39 -13.26
CA PHE A 37 2.78 -2.98 -13.21
C PHE A 37 3.74 -2.56 -14.34
N ARG A 38 4.34 -3.52 -15.06
CA ARG A 38 5.30 -3.30 -16.16
C ARG A 38 6.48 -2.39 -15.77
N ILE A 39 6.92 -2.45 -14.51
CA ILE A 39 8.06 -1.66 -13.99
C ILE A 39 9.38 -2.13 -14.60
N SER A 40 9.49 -3.43 -14.90
CA SER A 40 10.67 -4.04 -15.51
C SER A 40 10.28 -5.30 -16.28
N THR A 41 11.07 -5.67 -17.27
CA THR A 41 10.99 -6.97 -17.97
C THR A 41 11.80 -8.07 -17.29
N SER A 42 12.69 -7.70 -16.36
CA SER A 42 13.54 -8.66 -15.63
C SER A 42 12.78 -9.29 -14.46
N LYS A 43 12.65 -10.62 -14.47
CA LYS A 43 12.03 -11.39 -13.37
C LYS A 43 12.71 -11.14 -12.02
N VAL A 44 14.04 -10.97 -12.02
CA VAL A 44 14.83 -10.67 -10.81
C VAL A 44 14.45 -9.31 -10.25
N MET A 45 14.34 -8.28 -11.10
CA MET A 45 13.94 -6.95 -10.68
C MET A 45 12.52 -6.94 -10.11
N ILE A 46 11.57 -7.63 -10.75
CA ILE A 46 10.19 -7.77 -10.25
C ILE A 46 10.18 -8.43 -8.86
N SER A 47 10.97 -9.48 -8.66
CA SER A 47 11.10 -10.14 -7.36
C SER A 47 11.66 -9.20 -6.30
N ILE A 48 12.66 -8.39 -6.64
CA ILE A 48 13.23 -7.39 -5.73
C ILE A 48 12.17 -6.34 -5.35
N PHE A 49 11.46 -5.78 -6.33
CA PHE A 49 10.38 -4.81 -6.07
C PHE A 49 9.27 -5.39 -5.20
N THR A 50 8.88 -6.65 -5.45
CA THR A 50 7.88 -7.37 -4.65
C THR A 50 8.30 -7.41 -3.18
N SER A 51 9.52 -7.84 -2.90
CA SER A 51 10.06 -7.89 -1.53
C SER A 51 10.21 -6.50 -0.91
N ILE A 52 10.63 -5.50 -1.68
CA ILE A 52 10.75 -4.11 -1.22
C ILE A 52 9.38 -3.57 -0.79
N PHE A 53 8.33 -3.73 -1.60
CA PHE A 53 7.02 -3.20 -1.25
C PHE A 53 6.45 -3.84 0.02
N ILE A 54 6.56 -5.17 0.15
CA ILE A 54 6.16 -5.86 1.39
C ILE A 54 6.93 -5.31 2.60
N SER A 55 8.23 -5.11 2.44
CA SER A 55 9.09 -4.61 3.51
C SER A 55 8.74 -3.17 3.89
N ILE A 56 8.39 -2.33 2.91
CA ILE A 56 7.95 -0.95 3.14
C ILE A 56 6.63 -0.93 3.91
N ASP A 57 5.64 -1.77 3.53
CA ASP A 57 4.35 -1.82 4.26
C ASP A 57 4.56 -2.15 5.74
N LEU A 58 5.40 -3.14 6.02
CA LEU A 58 5.70 -3.55 7.38
C LEU A 58 6.50 -2.47 8.13
N ALA A 59 7.45 -1.82 7.45
CA ALA A 59 8.23 -0.72 8.03
C ALA A 59 7.35 0.50 8.36
N ILE A 60 6.34 0.79 7.53
CA ILE A 60 5.34 1.83 7.82
C ILE A 60 4.53 1.44 9.07
N ALA A 61 3.99 0.22 9.11
CA ALA A 61 3.18 -0.25 10.24
C ALA A 61 3.95 -0.18 11.57
N LEU A 62 5.18 -0.70 11.60
CA LEU A 62 6.03 -0.70 12.78
C LEU A 62 6.54 0.71 13.12
N GLY A 63 6.94 1.50 12.12
CA GLY A 63 7.49 2.82 12.33
C GLY A 63 6.45 3.87 12.77
N LEU A 64 5.15 3.64 12.52
CA LEU A 64 4.07 4.47 13.07
C LEU A 64 3.88 4.29 14.58
N LEU A 65 4.18 3.10 15.12
CA LEU A 65 4.10 2.81 16.57
C LEU A 65 5.12 3.63 17.36
N VAL A 66 6.32 3.82 16.80
CA VAL A 66 7.41 4.52 17.45
C VAL A 66 7.33 6.02 17.13
N SER A 67 7.27 6.87 18.17
CA SER A 67 7.05 8.31 18.00
C SER A 67 8.15 9.04 17.21
N THR A 68 9.40 8.58 17.30
CA THR A 68 10.55 9.20 16.63
C THR A 68 10.56 8.94 15.13
N THR A 69 10.12 7.77 14.69
CA THR A 69 10.09 7.39 13.27
C THR A 69 8.77 7.73 12.57
N ARG A 70 7.73 8.09 13.34
CA ARG A 70 6.38 8.28 12.83
C ARG A 70 6.28 9.21 11.63
N ASN A 71 6.93 10.36 11.67
CA ASN A 71 6.86 11.33 10.57
C ASN A 71 7.47 10.76 9.29
N ILE A 72 8.59 10.06 9.42
CA ILE A 72 9.26 9.37 8.30
C ILE A 72 8.36 8.26 7.75
N SER A 73 7.72 7.48 8.62
CA SER A 73 6.76 6.45 8.21
C SER A 73 5.53 7.02 7.51
N CYS A 74 5.03 8.18 7.92
CA CYS A 74 3.93 8.85 7.22
C CYS A 74 4.35 9.32 5.82
N ILE A 75 5.56 9.89 5.68
CA ILE A 75 6.11 10.30 4.38
C ILE A 75 6.29 9.08 3.46
N LEU A 76 6.85 7.98 3.99
CA LEU A 76 6.97 6.73 3.25
C LEU A 76 5.62 6.16 2.82
N GLY A 77 4.62 6.20 3.72
CA GLY A 77 3.24 5.83 3.41
C GLY A 77 2.66 6.64 2.26
N ILE A 78 2.79 7.97 2.31
CA ILE A 78 2.31 8.85 1.24
C ILE A 78 3.00 8.53 -0.09
N ILE A 79 4.32 8.33 -0.10
CA ILE A 79 5.08 7.99 -1.32
C ILE A 79 4.59 6.65 -1.91
N LEU A 80 4.39 5.64 -1.06
CA LEU A 80 3.92 4.33 -1.50
C LEU A 80 2.49 4.40 -2.04
N GLU A 81 1.58 5.10 -1.36
CA GLU A 81 0.21 5.29 -1.80
C GLU A 81 0.13 6.08 -3.11
N LEU A 82 0.96 7.12 -3.29
CA LEU A 82 1.05 7.86 -4.56
C LEU A 82 1.54 6.95 -5.69
N PHE A 83 2.50 6.07 -5.42
CA PHE A 83 2.94 5.09 -6.38
C PHE A 83 1.81 4.14 -6.81
N TYR A 84 1.05 3.60 -5.83
CA TYR A 84 -0.12 2.78 -6.13
C TYR A 84 -1.22 3.56 -6.85
N LEU A 85 -1.44 4.83 -6.51
CA LEU A 85 -2.39 5.70 -7.18
C LEU A 85 -2.05 5.84 -8.67
N ILE A 86 -0.78 6.09 -9.00
CA ILE A 86 -0.32 6.21 -10.39
C ILE A 86 -0.56 4.89 -11.15
N ILE A 87 -0.27 3.75 -10.52
CA ILE A 87 -0.50 2.43 -11.12
C ILE A 87 -2.00 2.21 -11.38
N MET A 88 -2.85 2.50 -10.40
CA MET A 88 -4.29 2.30 -10.51
C MET A 88 -4.91 3.23 -11.56
N LEU A 89 -4.43 4.48 -11.68
CA LEU A 89 -4.87 5.41 -12.73
C LEU A 89 -4.44 4.95 -14.13
N LYS A 90 -3.22 4.43 -14.30
CA LYS A 90 -2.75 3.88 -15.59
C LYS A 90 -3.52 2.64 -16.03
N ASN A 91 -4.04 1.88 -15.06
CA ASN A 91 -4.81 0.66 -15.28
C ASN A 91 -6.30 0.87 -15.01
N TYR A 92 -6.79 2.11 -15.04
CA TYR A 92 -8.22 2.40 -14.85
C TYR A 92 -9.07 1.63 -15.89
N ASP A 93 -10.21 1.09 -15.45
CA ASP A 93 -11.07 0.16 -16.19
C ASP A 93 -10.38 -1.14 -16.67
N LYS A 94 -9.15 -1.41 -16.23
CA LYS A 94 -8.46 -2.69 -16.42
C LYS A 94 -8.38 -3.39 -15.07
N GLY A 95 -8.65 -4.69 -15.06
CA GLY A 95 -8.38 -5.53 -13.88
C GLY A 95 -6.92 -5.95 -13.85
N PHE A 96 -6.46 -6.46 -12.71
CA PHE A 96 -5.27 -7.30 -12.68
C PHE A 96 -5.72 -8.75 -12.85
N GLU A 97 -5.24 -9.41 -13.91
CA GLU A 97 -5.57 -10.82 -14.21
C GLU A 97 -5.15 -11.75 -13.06
N ASN A 98 -4.12 -11.34 -12.31
CA ASN A 98 -3.54 -12.12 -11.22
C ASN A 98 -3.77 -11.49 -9.84
N GLY A 99 -4.87 -10.77 -9.64
CA GLY A 99 -5.18 -10.13 -8.36
C GLY A 99 -5.08 -11.08 -7.16
N CYS A 100 -4.55 -10.61 -6.02
CA CYS A 100 -4.34 -11.41 -4.81
C CYS A 100 -5.26 -11.00 -3.64
N ASN A 101 -6.18 -10.04 -3.86
CA ASN A 101 -6.98 -9.40 -2.80
C ASN A 101 -6.14 -8.86 -1.63
N CYS A 102 -4.90 -8.48 -1.96
CA CYS A 102 -4.01 -7.72 -1.11
C CYS A 102 -4.51 -6.27 -1.10
N TYR A 103 -4.42 -5.59 0.04
CA TYR A 103 -5.03 -4.28 0.27
C TYR A 103 -4.57 -3.25 -0.77
N ILE A 104 -5.45 -2.28 -1.04
CA ILE A 104 -5.44 -1.31 -2.17
C ILE A 104 -5.63 -1.94 -3.55
N ILE A 105 -5.11 -3.14 -3.80
CA ILE A 105 -5.29 -3.90 -5.05
C ILE A 105 -6.25 -5.07 -4.79
N ASN A 106 -7.47 -4.72 -4.42
CA ASN A 106 -8.55 -5.69 -4.18
C ASN A 106 -9.30 -6.06 -5.47
N THR A 107 -8.64 -5.91 -6.61
CA THR A 107 -9.20 -6.13 -7.95
C THR A 107 -8.73 -7.48 -8.45
N THR A 108 -9.23 -8.56 -7.81
CA THR A 108 -9.24 -9.88 -8.44
C THR A 108 -10.26 -9.88 -9.56
N ASN A 109 -9.82 -9.92 -10.82
CA ASN A 109 -10.69 -10.06 -11.99
C ASN A 109 -11.86 -9.05 -12.07
N LYS A 110 -11.75 -7.93 -11.36
CA LYS A 110 -12.71 -6.83 -11.34
C LYS A 110 -11.98 -5.58 -11.79
N GLU A 111 -12.59 -4.86 -12.71
CA GLU A 111 -12.11 -3.56 -13.19
C GLU A 111 -11.80 -2.64 -12.00
N ILE A 112 -10.69 -1.91 -12.09
CA ILE A 112 -10.39 -0.84 -11.12
C ILE A 112 -11.51 0.19 -11.18
N ARG A 113 -12.25 0.36 -10.06
CA ARG A 113 -13.34 1.33 -9.97
C ARG A 113 -12.88 2.59 -9.26
N LEU A 114 -13.62 3.69 -9.44
CA LEU A 114 -13.41 4.94 -8.70
C LEU A 114 -13.33 4.74 -7.19
N ILE A 115 -14.06 3.76 -6.63
CA ILE A 115 -14.04 3.49 -5.19
C ILE A 115 -12.68 3.02 -4.69
N ASP A 116 -11.88 2.35 -5.53
CA ASP A 116 -10.55 1.86 -5.15
C ASP A 116 -9.53 3.01 -5.17
N ILE A 117 -9.66 3.92 -6.14
CA ILE A 117 -8.89 5.18 -6.17
C ILE A 117 -9.21 6.06 -4.95
N LEU A 118 -10.50 6.17 -4.58
CA LEU A 118 -10.91 6.94 -3.42
C LEU A 118 -10.38 6.37 -2.10
N LYS A 119 -10.22 5.05 -1.99
CA LYS A 119 -9.57 4.43 -0.81
C LYS A 119 -8.12 4.88 -0.67
N ILE A 120 -7.35 4.88 -1.76
CA ILE A 120 -5.96 5.34 -1.77
C ILE A 120 -5.88 6.81 -1.35
N ILE A 121 -6.71 7.67 -1.96
CA ILE A 121 -6.78 9.09 -1.60
C ILE A 121 -7.14 9.26 -0.11
N GLY A 122 -8.08 8.46 0.40
CA GLY A 122 -8.45 8.45 1.81
C GLY A 122 -7.28 8.09 2.73
N VAL A 123 -6.48 7.09 2.38
CA VAL A 123 -5.29 6.70 3.16
C VAL A 123 -4.24 7.82 3.13
N ILE A 124 -3.98 8.43 1.97
CA ILE A 124 -3.08 9.60 1.84
C ILE A 124 -3.55 10.75 2.74
N PHE A 125 -4.85 11.05 2.72
CA PHE A 125 -5.44 12.09 3.56
C PHE A 125 -5.20 11.83 5.05
N VAL A 126 -5.39 10.58 5.51
CA VAL A 126 -5.13 10.22 6.92
C VAL A 126 -3.66 10.40 7.29
N PHE A 127 -2.72 10.01 6.42
CA PHE A 127 -1.28 10.26 6.66
C PHE A 127 -0.96 11.75 6.79
N ILE A 128 -1.56 12.59 5.94
CA ILE A 128 -1.41 14.06 6.02
C ILE A 128 -1.97 14.59 7.35
N CYS A 129 -3.14 14.12 7.79
CA CYS A 129 -3.70 14.50 9.09
C CYS A 129 -2.77 14.11 10.24
N ILE A 130 -2.17 12.90 10.21
CA ILE A 130 -1.23 12.45 11.25
C ILE A 130 0.05 13.31 11.28
N LEU A 131 0.50 13.83 10.14
CA LEU A 131 1.67 14.72 10.04
C LEU A 131 1.42 16.13 10.59
N ILE A 132 0.19 16.66 10.40
CA ILE A 132 -0.16 18.04 10.76
C ILE A 132 -0.54 18.17 12.24
N ILE A 133 -1.30 17.21 12.77
CA ILE A 133 -1.68 17.16 14.20
C ILE A 133 -0.42 16.85 14.99
#